data_AF-A0A962XLN0-F1
#
_entry.id   AF-A0A962XLN0-F1
#
_cell.length_a   1.000
_cell.length_b   1.000
_cell.length_c   1.000
_cell.angle_alpha   90.00
_cell.angle_beta   90.00
_cell.angle_gamma   90.00
#
_symmetry.space_group_name_H-M   'P 1'
#
loop_
_entity.id
_entity.type
_entity.pdbx_description
1 polymer ?
#
loop_
_entity_poly.entity_id
_entity_poly.type
_entity_poly.pdbx_seq_one_letter_code
_entity_poly.pdbx_strand_id
1 'polypeptide(L)' 'MGKHKKEKSDKDKDKEVKLVVRIEAGLRDAFIETCQDMDTTASREVRRFIRDFLKLSGKET' A
#
# COMPACT_ATOMS: atom_id res chain seq x y z
N MET A 1 -35.43 17.25 22.44
CA MET A 1 -34.39 17.56 21.43
C MET A 1 -33.76 16.25 20.97
N GLY A 2 -34.16 15.76 19.80
CA GLY A 2 -33.76 14.45 19.29
C GLY A 2 -32.33 14.45 18.75
N LYS A 3 -31.49 13.53 19.24
CA LYS A 3 -30.17 13.27 18.67
C LYS A 3 -30.33 12.40 17.42
N HIS A 4 -30.23 13.02 16.25
CA HIS A 4 -30.17 12.28 14.99
C HIS A 4 -28.89 11.43 14.91
N LYS A 5 -29.11 10.13 14.78
CA LYS A 5 -28.16 9.09 14.40
C LYS A 5 -27.64 9.41 12.99
N LYS A 6 -26.33 9.66 12.85
CA LYS A 6 -25.70 9.82 11.53
C LYS A 6 -25.21 8.45 11.06
N GLU A 7 -26.10 7.71 10.43
CA GLU A 7 -25.74 6.56 9.59
C GLU A 7 -24.97 7.10 8.38
N LYS A 8 -23.65 6.95 8.39
CA LYS A 8 -22.82 7.21 7.21
C LYS A 8 -22.71 5.91 6.44
N SER A 9 -23.45 5.91 5.34
CA SER A 9 -23.53 4.90 4.29
C SER A 9 -22.21 4.21 3.99
N ASP A 10 -22.21 2.88 4.16
CA ASP A 10 -21.35 1.92 3.47
C ASP A 10 -21.45 2.15 1.96
N LYS A 11 -20.48 2.86 1.41
CA LYS A 11 -20.29 3.01 -0.02
C LYS A 11 -18.81 2.79 -0.29
N ASP A 12 -18.47 1.51 -0.47
CA ASP A 12 -17.47 1.02 -1.42
C ASP A 12 -16.24 1.93 -1.65
N LYS A 13 -15.61 2.38 -0.55
CA LYS A 13 -14.24 2.83 -0.62
C LYS A 13 -13.43 1.57 -0.55
N ASP A 14 -12.88 1.14 -1.69
CA ASP A 14 -11.73 0.23 -1.81
C ASP A 14 -11.01 0.17 -0.47
N LYS A 15 -11.24 -0.92 0.28
CA LYS A 15 -10.71 -1.03 1.64
C LYS A 15 -9.21 -1.03 1.46
N GLU A 16 -8.54 0.08 1.81
CA GLU A 16 -7.07 0.10 1.85
C GLU A 16 -6.62 -0.93 2.88
N VAL A 17 -6.28 -2.13 2.39
CA VAL A 17 -5.80 -3.23 3.23
C VAL A 17 -4.30 -3.04 3.41
N LYS A 18 -3.84 -3.16 4.66
CA LYS A 18 -2.42 -3.12 4.98
C LYS A 18 -1.81 -4.49 4.67
N LEU A 19 -0.77 -4.50 3.83
CA LEU A 19 0.10 -5.67 3.63
C LEU A 19 1.28 -5.59 4.60
N VAL A 20 1.33 -6.50 5.58
CA VAL A 20 2.46 -6.59 6.53
C VAL A 20 3.44 -7.66 6.02
N VAL A 21 4.68 -7.26 5.74
CA VAL A 21 5.75 -8.15 5.29
C VAL A 21 6.86 -8.15 6.34
N ARG A 22 7.36 -9.34 6.70
CA ARG A 22 8.55 -9.50 7.54
C ARG A 22 9.75 -9.73 6.64
N ILE A 23 10.76 -8.88 6.80
CA ILE A 23 12.04 -8.96 6.09
C ILE A 23 13.17 -8.74 7.11
N GLU A 24 14.39 -9.07 6.72
CA GLU A 24 15.57 -8.78 7.51
C GLU A 24 15.75 -7.25 7.70
N ALA A 25 16.30 -6.83 8.84
CA ALA A 25 16.53 -5.43 9.15
C ALA A 25 17.45 -4.76 8.12
N GLY A 26 18.59 -5.38 7.79
CA GLY A 26 19.52 -4.82 6.80
C GLY A 26 18.89 -4.59 5.43
N LEU A 27 18.04 -5.53 4.98
CA LEU A 27 17.30 -5.39 3.74
C LEU A 27 16.30 -4.23 3.77
N ARG A 28 15.59 -4.07 4.90
CA ARG A 28 14.67 -2.95 5.10
C ARG A 28 15.43 -1.62 5.01
N ASP A 29 16.51 -1.47 5.76
CA ASP A 29 17.27 -0.22 5.83
C ASP A 29 17.87 0.15 4.47
N ALA A 30 18.48 -0.81 3.76
CA ALA A 30 18.98 -0.60 2.40
C ALA A 30 17.87 -0.19 1.41
N PHE A 31 16.67 -0.79 1.52
CA PHE A 31 15.53 -0.43 0.69
C PHE A 31 15.02 0.99 0.98
N ILE A 32 14.92 1.38 2.26
CA ILE A 32 14.51 2.73 2.64
C ILE A 32 15.53 3.77 2.15
N GLU A 33 16.82 3.51 2.33
CA GLU A 33 17.91 4.40 1.86
C GLU A 33 17.84 4.60 0.34
N THR A 34 17.69 3.51 -0.41
CA THR A 34 17.53 3.58 -1.88
C THR A 34 16.28 4.38 -2.28
N CYS A 35 15.17 4.23 -1.54
CA CYS A 35 13.97 5.01 -1.83
C CYS A 35 14.19 6.51 -1.59
N GLN A 36 14.94 6.88 -0.55
CA GLN A 36 15.26 8.27 -0.23
C GLN A 36 16.16 8.90 -1.29
N ASP A 37 17.17 8.17 -1.77
CA ASP A 37 18.06 8.63 -2.85
C ASP A 37 17.29 8.92 -4.15
N MET A 38 16.28 8.10 -4.45
CA MET A 38 15.43 8.27 -5.63
C MET A 38 14.28 9.29 -5.46
N ASP A 39 14.20 10.01 -4.33
CA ASP A 39 13.08 10.90 -3.98
C ASP A 39 11.71 10.19 -4.06
N THR A 40 11.65 8.97 -3.53
CA THR A 40 10.45 8.11 -3.52
C THR A 40 10.12 7.61 -2.12
N THR A 41 8.93 7.02 -1.95
CA THR A 41 8.58 6.33 -0.70
C THR A 41 8.58 4.83 -0.90
N ALA A 42 9.02 4.10 0.13
CA ALA A 42 9.00 2.64 0.17
C ALA A 42 7.62 2.06 -0.20
N SER A 43 6.54 2.68 0.28
CA SER A 43 5.18 2.27 -0.07
C SER A 43 4.85 2.47 -1.55
N ARG A 44 5.34 3.53 -2.19
CA ARG A 44 5.13 3.79 -3.62
C ARG A 44 5.85 2.76 -4.47
N GLU A 45 7.10 2.46 -4.14
CA GLU A 45 7.91 1.47 -4.86
C GLU A 45 7.36 0.05 -4.67
N VAL A 46 6.93 -0.34 -3.46
CA VAL A 46 6.28 -1.64 -3.24
C VAL A 46 4.98 -1.75 -4.03
N ARG A 47 4.13 -0.70 -4.05
CA ARG A 47 2.89 -0.70 -4.85
C ARG A 47 3.16 -0.75 -6.35
N ARG A 48 4.24 -0.12 -6.82
CA ARG A 48 4.66 -0.19 -8.23
C ARG A 48 5.15 -1.59 -8.57
N PHE A 49 6.06 -2.14 -7.76
CA PHE A 49 6.56 -3.50 -7.89
C PHE A 49 5.44 -4.53 -7.93
N ILE A 50 4.46 -4.46 -7.02
CA ILE A 50 3.30 -5.37 -7.02
C ILE A 50 2.52 -5.28 -8.34
N ARG A 51 2.24 -4.07 -8.84
CA ARG A 51 1.53 -3.88 -10.10
C ARG A 51 2.32 -4.42 -11.30
N ASP A 52 3.61 -4.11 -11.38
CA ASP A 52 4.49 -4.60 -12.45
C ASP A 52 4.65 -6.13 -12.39
N PHE A 53 4.74 -6.71 -11.19
CA PHE A 53 4.81 -8.15 -11.00
C PHE A 53 3.52 -8.88 -11.43
N LEU A 54 2.35 -8.31 -11.14
CA LEU A 54 1.06 -8.84 -11.56
C LEU A 54 0.87 -8.77 -13.08
N LYS A 55 1.29 -7.66 -13.71
CA LYS A 55 1.33 -7.52 -15.17
C LYS A 55 2.21 -8.57 -15.82
N LEU A 56 3.42 -8.77 -15.30
CA LEU A 56 4.35 -9.81 -15.79
C LEU A 56 3.74 -11.21 -15.68
N SER A 57 2.98 -11.46 -14.62
CA SER A 57 2.34 -12.75 -14.35
C SER A 57 1.08 -13.01 -15.19
N GLY A 58 0.64 -12.07 -16.03
CA GLY A 58 -0.59 -12.18 -16.81
C GLY A 58 -1.87 -12.15 -15.95
N LYS A 59 -1.75 -11.76 -14.67
CA LYS A 59 -2.85 -11.63 -13.73
C LYS A 59 -3.15 -10.14 -13.58
N GLU A 60 -3.69 -9.51 -14.62
CA GLU A 60 -4.22 -8.16 -14.51
C GLU A 60 -5.45 -8.18 -13.59
N THR A 61 -5.47 -7.29 -12.60
CA THR A 61 -6.63 -6.95 -11.76
C THR A 61 -7.02 -5.51 -12.03
#